data_AF-V8N432-F1
#
_entry.id   AF-V8N432-F1
#
_cell.length_a   1.000
_cell.length_b   1.000
_cell.length_c   1.000
_cell.angle_alpha   90.00
_cell.angle_beta   90.00
_cell.angle_gamma   90.00
#
_symmetry.space_group_name_H-M   'P 1'
#
loop_
_entity.id
_entity.type
_entity.pdbx_description
1 polymer ?
#
loop_
_entity_poly.entity_id
_entity_poly.type
_entity_poly.pdbx_seq_one_letter_code
_entity_poly.pdbx_strand_id
1 'polypeptide(L)' 'MPKSNQPNQKNKEVEGKEGFAGFEPVVIENVLEGDELRTNLQAVEAKILDLGAEHILCVHSTTSCFAPRVPD' A
#
# COMPACT_ATOMS: atom_id res chain seq x y z
N MET A 1 -16.38 34.00 -11.65
CA MET A 1 -16.88 32.68 -11.19
C MET A 1 -17.07 31.78 -12.40
N PRO A 2 -17.06 30.45 -12.27
CA PRO A 2 -16.04 29.54 -11.72
C PRO A 2 -15.61 28.58 -12.86
N LYS A 3 -14.58 27.73 -12.73
CA LYS A 3 -14.68 26.40 -12.14
C LYS A 3 -13.35 26.03 -11.48
N SER A 4 -13.41 25.89 -10.16
CA SER A 4 -12.65 24.94 -9.38
C SER A 4 -12.52 23.61 -10.13
N ASN A 5 -11.31 23.09 -10.25
CA ASN A 5 -11.12 21.67 -10.54
C ASN A 5 -10.00 21.14 -9.65
N GLN A 6 -10.41 20.74 -8.44
CA GLN A 6 -9.69 19.72 -7.68
C GLN A 6 -9.85 18.38 -8.43
N PRO A 7 -8.77 17.61 -8.57
CA PRO A 7 -8.87 16.17 -8.37
C PRO A 7 -7.63 15.69 -7.59
N ASN A 8 -7.69 14.79 -6.62
CA ASN A 8 -8.52 13.61 -6.52
C ASN A 8 -8.66 13.24 -5.05
N GLN A 9 -9.87 13.34 -4.52
CA GLN A 9 -10.32 12.45 -3.47
C GLN A 9 -10.38 11.04 -4.05
N LYS A 10 -9.37 10.20 -3.80
CA LYS A 10 -9.53 8.74 -3.79
C LYS A 10 -8.65 8.13 -2.69
N ASN A 11 -8.89 8.55 -1.45
CA ASN A 11 -8.81 7.58 -0.36
C ASN A 11 -10.02 6.67 -0.57
N LYS A 12 -9.85 5.65 -1.41
CA LYS A 12 -10.79 4.53 -1.42
C LYS A 12 -10.59 3.84 -0.07
N GLU A 13 -11.40 4.23 0.90
CA GLU A 13 -11.90 3.28 1.90
C GLU A 13 -12.40 2.08 1.10
N VAL A 14 -11.62 1.01 1.13
CA VAL A 14 -12.06 -0.25 0.56
C VAL A 14 -12.91 -0.87 1.66
N GLU A 15 -14.18 -0.49 1.69
CA GLU A 15 -15.19 -1.21 2.45
C GLU A 15 -15.27 -2.64 1.88
N GLY A 16 -14.93 -3.62 2.74
CA GLY A 16 -14.95 -5.05 2.43
C GLY A 16 -13.55 -5.61 2.15
N LYS A 17 -12.82 -6.00 3.20
CA LYS A 17 -11.42 -6.44 3.09
C LYS A 17 -11.03 -7.58 4.04
N GLU A 18 -11.84 -8.61 4.19
CA GLU A 18 -11.36 -9.83 4.88
C GLU A 18 -10.84 -10.82 3.83
N GLY A 19 -9.53 -11.12 3.87
CA GLY A 19 -8.93 -12.16 3.04
C GLY A 19 -9.33 -13.56 3.49
N PHE A 20 -8.92 -14.59 2.75
CA PHE A 20 -9.25 -16.00 3.04
C PHE A 20 -8.85 -16.47 4.46
N ALA A 21 -7.97 -15.73 5.14
CA ALA A 21 -7.49 -15.99 6.50
C ALA A 21 -8.18 -15.12 7.58
N GLY A 22 -9.19 -14.32 7.25
CA GLY A 22 -9.90 -13.46 8.20
C GLY A 22 -9.09 -12.26 8.70
N PHE A 23 -8.02 -11.89 8.01
CA PHE A 23 -7.22 -10.69 8.28
C PHE A 23 -7.50 -9.61 7.25
N GLU A 24 -7.39 -8.35 7.69
CA GLU A 24 -7.46 -7.20 6.80
C GLU A 24 -6.09 -6.91 6.17
N PRO A 25 -5.96 -6.96 4.83
CA PRO A 25 -4.72 -6.60 4.17
C PRO A 25 -4.53 -5.08 4.17
N VAL A 26 -3.47 -4.63 4.84
CA VAL A 26 -2.97 -3.26 4.75
C VAL A 26 -2.10 -3.14 3.50
N VAL A 27 -2.69 -2.57 2.44
CA VAL A 27 -2.00 -2.38 1.16
C VAL A 27 -1.07 -1.17 1.24
N ILE A 28 0.21 -1.38 0.95
CA ILE A 28 1.22 -0.32 0.85
C ILE A 28 1.52 -0.09 -0.64
N GLU A 29 1.35 1.15 -1.08
CA GLU A 29 1.64 1.54 -2.46
C GLU A 29 3.15 1.59 -2.72
N ASN A 30 3.57 1.08 -3.87
CA ASN A 30 4.97 1.08 -4.30
C ASN A 30 5.44 2.52 -4.65
N VAL A 31 6.75 2.72 -4.64
CA VAL A 31 7.39 3.95 -5.15
C VAL A 31 7.92 3.68 -6.56
N LEU A 32 7.74 4.65 -7.46
CA LEU A 32 8.32 4.63 -8.80
C LEU A 32 9.73 5.24 -8.74
N GLU A 33 10.74 4.42 -9.01
CA GLU A 33 12.15 4.82 -9.12
C GLU A 33 12.60 4.64 -10.58
N GLY A 34 12.57 5.73 -11.36
CA GLY A 34 12.81 5.66 -12.80
C GLY A 34 11.68 4.90 -13.50
N ASP A 35 12.00 3.74 -14.09
CA ASP A 35 11.03 2.84 -14.75
C ASP A 35 10.62 1.64 -13.86
N GLU A 36 11.14 1.56 -12.63
CA GLU A 36 10.96 0.43 -11.73
C GLU A 36 9.99 0.76 -10.59
N LEU A 37 9.07 -0.16 -10.27
CA LEU A 37 8.26 -0.08 -9.05
C LEU A 37 8.92 -0.87 -7.93
N ARG A 38 9.22 -0.18 -6.83
CA ARG A 38 9.93 -0.74 -5.67
C ARG A 38 9.14 -0.55 -4.37
N THR A 39 9.47 -1.33 -3.36
CA THR A 39 8.79 -1.24 -2.06
C THR A 39 9.09 0.06 -1.34
N ASN A 40 8.02 0.67 -0.85
CA ASN A 40 8.08 1.90 -0.06
C ASN A 40 8.36 1.57 1.41
N LEU A 41 9.63 1.42 1.76
CA LEU A 41 10.03 1.08 3.14
C LEU A 41 9.55 2.11 4.17
N GLN A 42 9.54 3.39 3.80
CA GLN A 42 9.08 4.47 4.68
C GLN A 42 7.59 4.36 4.97
N ALA A 43 6.77 4.02 3.95
CA ALA A 43 5.34 3.81 4.15
C ALA A 43 5.05 2.53 4.96
N VAL A 44 5.86 1.48 4.80
CA VAL A 44 5.77 0.28 5.63
C VAL A 44 6.05 0.63 7.10
N GLU A 45 7.16 1.31 7.40
CA GLU A 45 7.53 1.70 8.76
C GLU A 45 6.48 2.62 9.39
N ALA A 46 6.01 3.64 8.65
CA ALA A 46 4.96 4.53 9.10
C ALA A 46 3.67 3.76 9.44
N LYS A 47 3.28 2.77 8.64
CA LYS A 47 2.09 1.96 8.92
C LYS A 47 2.25 1.02 10.11
N ILE A 48 3.45 0.50 10.34
CA ILE A 48 3.74 -0.29 11.54
C ILE A 48 3.62 0.57 12.80
N LEU A 49 4.12 1.81 12.76
CA LEU A 49 4.01 2.75 13.88
C LEU A 49 2.56 3.23 14.10
N ASP A 50 1.82 3.53 13.04
CA ASP A 50 0.43 4.01 13.12
C ASP A 50 -0.53 2.95 13.69
N LEU A 51 -0.39 1.70 13.27
CA LEU A 51 -1.26 0.59 13.69
C LEU A 51 -0.78 -0.07 14.99
N GLY A 52 0.50 0.07 15.32
CA GLY A 52 1.16 -0.66 16.40
C GLY A 52 1.56 -2.07 15.97
N ALA A 53 2.78 -2.48 16.31
CA ALA A 53 3.31 -3.78 15.92
C ALA A 53 2.52 -4.95 16.49
N GLU A 54 1.85 -4.78 17.65
CA GLU A 54 1.00 -5.82 18.25
C GLU A 54 -0.27 -6.16 17.43
N HIS A 55 -0.71 -5.27 16.53
CA HIS A 55 -1.90 -5.48 15.69
C HIS A 55 -1.56 -6.00 14.30
N ILE A 56 -0.27 -6.25 14.01
CA ILE A 56 0.20 -6.71 12.70
C ILE A 56 0.65 -8.16 12.82
N LEU A 57 0.00 -9.04 12.05
CA LEU A 57 0.36 -10.45 12.01
C LEU A 57 1.75 -10.66 11.37
N CYS A 58 1.97 -10.08 10.19
CA CYS A 58 3.21 -10.17 9.43
C CYS A 58 3.29 -9.13 8.32
N VAL A 59 4.47 -8.98 7.72
CA VAL A 59 4.67 -8.30 6.43
C VAL A 59 4.77 -9.37 5.34
N HIS A 60 3.88 -9.30 4.35
CA HIS A 60 3.82 -10.26 3.25
C HIS A 60 4.47 -9.67 1.98
N SER A 61 5.79 -9.85 1.83
CA SER A 61 6.54 -9.40 0.66
C SER A 61 6.39 -10.35 -0.53
N THR A 62 6.65 -9.86 -1.75
CA THR A 62 6.58 -10.68 -2.97
C THR A 62 7.87 -10.54 -3.76
N THR A 63 8.56 -11.66 -3.99
CA THR A 63 9.82 -11.70 -4.75
C THR A 63 9.59 -11.98 -6.24
N SER A 64 8.58 -12.78 -6.60
CA SER A 64 8.27 -13.09 -8.00
C SER A 64 7.19 -12.16 -8.54
N CYS A 65 7.53 -11.24 -9.44
CA CYS A 65 6.63 -10.22 -9.96
C CYS A 65 6.74 -10.06 -11.48
N PHE A 66 5.67 -9.59 -12.13
CA PHE A 66 5.77 -9.11 -13.51
C PHE A 66 6.37 -7.70 -13.53
N ALA A 67 7.20 -7.41 -14.53
CA ALA A 67 7.68 -6.06 -14.79
C ALA A 67 6.48 -5.09 -14.94
N PRO A 68 6.58 -3.84 -14.45
CA PRO A 68 7.79 -3.12 -14.01
C PRO A 68 8.14 -3.27 -12.52
N ARG A 69 7.47 -4.15 -11.76
CA ARG A 69 7.80 -4.36 -10.34
C ARG A 69 9.05 -5.21 -10.20
N VAL A 70 10.02 -4.70 -9.46
CA VAL A 70 11.26 -5.41 -9.12
C VAL A 70 11.02 -6.27 -7.87
N PRO A 71 11.63 -7.47 -7.76
CA PRO A 71 11.63 -8.26 -6.53
C PRO A 71 12.07 -7.43 -5.33
N ASP A 72 11.40 -7.65 -4.19
CA ASP A 72 11.84 -7.11 -2.89
C ASP A 72 13.08 -7.81 -2.34
#